data_AF-E4MVE4-F1
#
_entry.id   AF-E4MVE4-F1
#
_cell.length_a   1.000
_cell.length_b   1.000
_cell.length_c   1.000
_cell.angle_alpha   90.00
_cell.angle_beta   90.00
_cell.angle_gamma   90.00
#
_symmetry.space_group_name_H-M   'P 1'
#
loop_
_entity.id
_entity.type
_entity.pdbx_description
1 polymer ?
#
loop_
_entity_poly.entity_id
_entity_poly.type
_entity_poly.pdbx_seq_one_letter_code
_entity_poly.pdbx_strand_id
1 'polypeptide(L)'
;MAKGQTTVSDFAVAPRRSRLAEQSTTQPASESKPTELSTEPTNANQSQEAAPTGPEGVKPVNRLIAPTEEARRERATTRALQREDSRIRLRDLKRARDRESKHYVNCPLDYDTKTRLQKAALENDVKMTVIMKAAIDQFLKDNGY
;
A
#
# COMPACT_ATOMS: atom_id res chain seq x y z
N MET A 1 -9.94 -23.68 -30.68
CA MET A 1 -10.09 -22.51 -29.78
C MET A 1 -8.70 -22.09 -29.32
N ALA A 2 -8.22 -20.91 -29.73
CA ALA A 2 -6.93 -20.40 -29.27
C ALA A 2 -7.11 -19.59 -27.97
N LYS A 3 -6.19 -19.73 -27.01
CA LYS A 3 -6.20 -18.94 -25.77
C LYS A 3 -5.45 -17.63 -26.04
N GLY A 4 -6.16 -16.51 -26.06
CA GLY A 4 -5.55 -15.18 -26.22
C GLY A 4 -4.62 -14.87 -25.05
N GLN A 5 -3.37 -14.50 -25.35
CA GLN A 5 -2.34 -14.22 -24.36
C GLN A 5 -2.37 -12.74 -23.97
N THR A 6 -3.34 -12.37 -23.13
CA THR A 6 -3.52 -10.98 -22.64
C THR A 6 -2.25 -10.48 -21.94
N THR A 7 -1.80 -9.29 -22.33
CA THR A 7 -0.58 -8.65 -21.81
C THR A 7 -0.93 -7.47 -20.90
N VAL A 8 0.05 -6.96 -20.15
CA VAL A 8 -0.15 -5.81 -19.25
C VAL A 8 -0.58 -4.54 -20.01
N SER A 9 -0.32 -4.49 -21.32
CA SER A 9 -0.72 -3.40 -22.23
C SER A 9 -2.23 -3.35 -22.53
N ASP A 10 -2.98 -4.43 -22.29
CA ASP A 10 -4.43 -4.48 -22.56
C ASP A 10 -5.27 -3.67 -21.55
N PHE A 11 -4.65 -3.12 -20.50
CA PHE A 11 -5.30 -2.35 -19.45
C PHE A 11 -5.04 -0.85 -19.60
N ALA A 12 -6.10 -0.06 -19.74
CA ALA A 12 -6.00 1.40 -19.90
C ALA A 12 -5.43 2.08 -18.64
N VAL A 13 -4.14 2.45 -18.69
CA VAL A 13 -3.46 3.18 -17.61
C VAL A 13 -3.76 4.68 -17.74
N ALA A 14 -4.41 5.26 -16.73
CA ALA A 14 -4.72 6.68 -16.70
C ALA A 14 -3.46 7.57 -16.68
N PRO A 15 -3.44 8.74 -17.36
CA PRO A 15 -2.29 9.64 -17.38
C PRO A 15 -1.83 10.06 -15.98
N ARG A 16 -0.54 9.84 -15.68
CA ARG A 16 0.06 10.32 -14.43
C ARG A 16 0.34 11.80 -14.55
N ARG A 17 -0.41 12.63 -13.81
CA ARG A 17 -0.15 14.07 -13.67
C ARG A 17 1.28 14.27 -13.16
N SER A 18 2.15 14.81 -14.01
CA SER A 18 3.53 15.12 -13.64
C SER A 18 3.54 16.14 -12.50
N ARG A 19 4.29 15.84 -11.45
CA ARG A 19 4.55 16.78 -10.37
C ARG A 19 5.74 17.63 -10.82
N LEU A 20 5.54 18.94 -10.96
CA LEU A 20 6.63 19.84 -11.34
C LEU A 20 7.75 19.72 -10.30
N ALA A 21 8.98 19.47 -10.76
CA ALA A 21 10.16 19.38 -9.92
C ALA A 21 10.97 20.64 -10.13
N GLU A 22 10.91 21.55 -9.16
CA GLU A 22 11.83 22.68 -9.06
C GLU A 22 12.67 22.52 -7.79
N GLN A 23 13.98 22.69 -7.94
CA GLN A 23 14.97 22.62 -6.88
C GLN A 23 15.91 23.83 -6.96
N SER A 24 16.43 24.22 -5.80
CA SER A 24 17.57 25.13 -5.61
C SER A 24 17.44 26.61 -6.05
N THR A 25 17.17 27.45 -5.06
CA THR A 25 18.10 28.51 -4.59
C THR A 25 18.72 29.49 -5.61
N THR A 26 18.35 30.78 -5.51
CA THR A 26 19.25 31.95 -5.32
C THR A 26 18.44 33.27 -5.21
N GLN A 27 18.88 34.21 -4.37
CA GLN A 27 18.44 35.62 -4.26
C GLN A 27 19.51 36.56 -4.88
N PRO A 28 19.27 37.85 -5.25
CA PRO A 28 18.35 38.81 -4.58
C PRO A 28 17.60 39.84 -5.47
N ALA A 29 16.73 40.64 -4.82
CA ALA A 29 16.21 42.00 -5.21
C ALA A 29 15.44 42.14 -6.56
N SER A 30 14.52 43.10 -6.78
CA SER A 30 14.16 44.34 -6.06
C SER A 30 12.62 44.54 -5.96
N GLU A 31 12.18 45.72 -5.50
CA GLU A 31 10.80 46.02 -5.07
C GLU A 31 9.81 46.45 -6.19
N SER A 32 8.50 46.26 -5.95
CA SER A 32 7.47 47.31 -6.16
C SER A 32 6.08 46.96 -5.60
N LYS A 33 5.42 47.98 -5.04
CA LYS A 33 4.00 48.14 -4.61
C LYS A 33 3.62 49.61 -4.96
N PRO A 34 2.36 50.11 -4.85
CA PRO A 34 1.11 49.51 -4.34
C PRO A 34 0.28 48.82 -5.48
N THR A 35 -1.03 48.95 -5.79
CA THR A 35 -2.15 49.76 -5.26
C THR A 35 -3.55 49.12 -5.44
N GLU A 36 -4.38 49.38 -4.43
CA GLU A 36 -5.84 49.59 -4.36
C GLU A 36 -6.55 50.22 -5.59
N LEU A 37 -7.89 50.28 -5.74
CA LEU A 37 -9.03 50.12 -4.80
C LEU A 37 -10.36 49.82 -5.56
N SER A 38 -11.36 49.21 -4.88
CA SER A 38 -12.82 49.28 -5.17
C SER A 38 -13.37 48.68 -6.50
N THR A 39 -14.67 48.41 -6.67
CA THR A 39 -15.88 48.71 -5.84
C THR A 39 -16.95 47.59 -5.95
N GLU A 40 -17.76 47.40 -4.90
CA GLU A 40 -19.12 46.80 -4.97
C GLU A 40 -20.17 47.94 -4.88
N PRO A 41 -21.45 47.78 -5.32
CA PRO A 41 -22.50 47.47 -4.32
C PRO A 41 -23.76 46.71 -4.83
N THR A 42 -24.20 45.70 -4.06
CA THR A 42 -25.51 45.62 -3.35
C THR A 42 -26.72 46.43 -3.88
N ASN A 43 -27.87 45.75 -4.15
CA ASN A 43 -29.09 45.79 -3.28
C ASN A 43 -30.22 44.80 -3.68
N ALA A 44 -31.22 44.63 -2.80
CA ALA A 44 -32.47 43.86 -2.96
C ALA A 44 -33.58 44.68 -3.73
N ASN A 45 -34.87 44.31 -3.88
CA ASN A 45 -35.81 43.38 -3.21
C ASN A 45 -37.07 43.19 -4.14
N GLN A 46 -38.26 42.57 -3.89
CA GLN A 46 -38.94 41.89 -2.76
C GLN A 46 -40.20 41.11 -3.26
N SER A 47 -40.67 40.05 -2.56
CA SER A 47 -42.07 39.53 -2.54
C SER A 47 -42.69 38.94 -3.86
N GLN A 48 -43.80 38.16 -3.89
CA GLN A 48 -44.64 37.56 -2.82
C GLN A 48 -45.31 36.21 -3.20
N GLU A 49 -45.85 35.57 -2.16
CA GLU A 49 -46.61 34.32 -1.99
C GLU A 49 -47.93 34.13 -2.79
N ALA A 50 -48.26 32.87 -3.16
CA ALA A 50 -49.63 32.37 -3.38
C ALA A 50 -49.72 30.81 -3.44
N ALA A 51 -50.80 30.22 -2.90
CA ALA A 51 -51.23 28.82 -3.08
C ALA A 51 -52.77 28.73 -2.90
N PRO A 52 -53.51 27.76 -3.50
CA PRO A 52 -53.82 26.51 -2.78
C PRO A 52 -54.12 25.25 -3.67
N THR A 53 -54.33 24.07 -3.03
CA THR A 53 -55.13 22.85 -3.44
C THR A 53 -55.12 22.36 -4.91
N GLY A 54 -54.97 21.09 -5.29
CA GLY A 54 -55.04 19.74 -4.67
C GLY A 54 -55.47 18.73 -5.78
N PRO A 55 -55.78 17.42 -5.55
CA PRO A 55 -55.53 16.53 -4.41
C PRO A 55 -54.69 15.27 -4.80
N GLU A 56 -54.61 14.30 -3.88
CA GLU A 56 -54.30 12.85 -4.05
C GLU A 56 -53.88 12.34 -5.46
N GLY A 57 -52.58 12.12 -5.63
CA GLY A 57 -52.01 11.29 -6.70
C GLY A 57 -51.10 10.23 -6.10
N VAL A 58 -51.66 9.06 -5.74
CA VAL A 58 -50.94 7.98 -5.06
C VAL A 58 -49.84 7.39 -5.95
N LYS A 59 -48.63 7.95 -5.85
CA LYS A 59 -47.42 7.34 -6.41
C LYS A 59 -47.19 6.02 -5.68
N PRO A 60 -47.08 4.87 -6.36
CA PRO A 60 -46.77 3.60 -5.70
C PRO A 60 -45.39 3.71 -5.08
N VAL A 61 -45.33 3.90 -3.76
CA VAL A 61 -44.06 4.11 -3.05
C VAL A 61 -43.36 2.76 -2.98
N ASN A 62 -42.60 2.44 -4.02
CA ASN A 62 -41.78 1.24 -4.11
C ASN A 62 -40.60 1.35 -3.13
N ARG A 63 -40.93 1.29 -1.84
CA ARG A 63 -39.99 1.24 -0.72
C ARG A 63 -39.34 -0.14 -0.74
N LEU A 64 -38.38 -0.31 -1.66
CA LEU A 64 -37.23 -1.16 -1.45
C LEU A 64 -36.83 -1.02 0.02
N ILE A 65 -36.95 -2.11 0.78
CA ILE A 65 -36.76 -2.08 2.23
C ILE A 65 -35.32 -1.63 2.48
N ALA A 66 -35.15 -0.36 2.84
CA ALA A 66 -33.85 0.21 3.15
C ALA A 66 -33.29 -0.62 4.31
N PRO A 67 -32.14 -1.31 4.13
CA PRO A 67 -31.55 -2.09 5.21
C PRO A 67 -31.38 -1.18 6.42
N THR A 68 -31.85 -1.63 7.59
CA THR A 68 -31.82 -0.84 8.81
C THR A 68 -30.42 -0.29 9.08
N GLU A 69 -30.33 0.87 9.72
CA GLU A 69 -29.04 1.49 10.08
C GLU A 69 -28.07 0.48 10.70
N GLU A 70 -28.59 -0.41 11.56
CA GLU A 70 -27.87 -1.51 12.20
C GLU A 70 -27.36 -2.54 11.17
N ALA A 71 -28.24 -3.10 10.33
CA ALA A 71 -27.83 -4.02 9.27
C ALA A 71 -26.86 -3.39 8.25
N ARG A 72 -26.92 -2.05 8.06
CA ARG A 72 -25.95 -1.30 7.24
C ARG A 72 -24.60 -1.16 7.96
N ARG A 73 -24.60 -0.93 9.27
CA ARG A 73 -23.39 -0.89 10.12
C ARG A 73 -22.72 -2.27 10.20
N GLU A 74 -23.48 -3.34 10.41
CA GLU A 74 -22.99 -4.73 10.39
C GLU A 74 -22.38 -5.12 9.04
N ARG A 75 -23.03 -4.77 7.92
CA ARG A 75 -22.47 -4.97 6.57
C ARG A 75 -21.22 -4.11 6.30
N ALA A 76 -21.05 -3.00 7.02
CA ALA A 76 -19.84 -2.19 6.94
C ALA A 76 -18.70 -2.77 7.80
N THR A 77 -18.97 -3.22 9.03
CA THR A 77 -17.96 -3.82 9.93
C THR A 77 -17.49 -5.17 9.41
N THR A 78 -18.38 -6.08 8.98
CA THR A 78 -18.00 -7.36 8.36
C THR A 78 -17.15 -7.16 7.10
N ARG A 79 -17.50 -6.18 6.25
CA ARG A 79 -16.70 -5.82 5.06
C ARG A 79 -15.38 -5.13 5.41
N ALA A 80 -15.26 -4.49 6.57
CA ALA A 80 -14.01 -3.97 7.09
C ALA A 80 -13.10 -5.10 7.59
N LEU A 81 -13.63 -6.01 8.41
CA LEU A 81 -12.92 -7.21 8.90
C LEU A 81 -12.37 -8.06 7.75
N GLN A 82 -13.18 -8.37 6.73
CA GLN A 82 -12.71 -9.09 5.54
C GLN A 82 -11.54 -8.41 4.79
N ARG A 83 -11.44 -7.07 4.85
CA ARG A 83 -10.32 -6.29 4.27
C ARG A 83 -9.10 -6.28 5.18
N GLU A 84 -9.28 -6.50 6.48
CA GLU A 84 -8.22 -6.66 7.46
C GLU A 84 -7.66 -8.09 7.44
N ASP A 85 -8.52 -9.11 7.48
CA ASP A 85 -8.16 -10.53 7.36
C ASP A 85 -7.34 -10.81 6.10
N SER A 86 -7.77 -10.27 4.95
CA SER A 86 -7.03 -10.41 3.69
C SER A 86 -5.67 -9.68 3.68
N ARG A 87 -5.55 -8.57 4.42
CA ARG A 87 -4.26 -7.88 4.66
C ARG A 87 -3.35 -8.64 5.63
N ILE A 88 -3.91 -9.22 6.68
CA ILE A 88 -3.19 -10.05 7.67
C ILE A 88 -2.67 -11.31 6.98
N ARG A 89 -3.54 -12.07 6.31
CA ARG A 89 -3.17 -13.28 5.55
C ARG A 89 -2.07 -13.01 4.50
N LEU A 90 -2.09 -11.85 3.84
CA LEU A 90 -1.02 -11.48 2.89
C LEU A 90 0.31 -11.15 3.58
N ARG A 91 0.28 -10.53 4.77
CA ARG A 91 1.48 -10.31 5.61
C ARG A 91 2.04 -11.64 6.13
N ASP A 92 1.16 -12.56 6.53
CA ASP A 92 1.56 -13.87 7.06
C ASP A 92 2.11 -14.79 5.98
N LEU A 93 1.52 -14.82 4.78
CA LEU A 93 2.08 -15.51 3.62
C LEU A 93 3.49 -14.98 3.27
N LYS A 94 3.70 -13.65 3.31
CA LYS A 94 5.03 -13.06 3.14
C LYS A 94 5.99 -13.52 4.24
N ARG A 95 5.57 -13.44 5.52
CA ARG A 95 6.38 -13.83 6.68
C ARG A 95 6.67 -15.34 6.72
N ALA A 96 5.80 -16.18 6.17
CA ALA A 96 6.03 -17.61 6.01
C ALA A 96 7.14 -17.86 4.97
N ARG A 97 7.04 -17.28 3.77
CA ARG A 97 8.08 -17.39 2.73
C ARG A 97 9.43 -16.80 3.19
N ASP A 98 9.41 -15.72 3.96
CA ASP A 98 10.62 -15.11 4.56
C ASP A 98 11.25 -15.96 5.69
N ARG A 99 10.55 -17.00 6.19
CA ARG A 99 11.06 -18.03 7.13
C ARG A 99 11.48 -19.31 6.42
N GLU A 100 10.69 -19.80 5.49
CA GLU A 100 10.98 -20.99 4.65
C GLU A 100 12.29 -20.83 3.86
N SER A 101 12.57 -19.61 3.39
CA SER A 101 13.86 -19.25 2.76
C SER A 101 15.04 -19.10 3.75
N LYS A 102 14.83 -19.29 5.07
CA LYS A 102 15.81 -19.05 6.14
C LYS A 102 15.68 -20.08 7.26
N HIS A 103 16.11 -21.31 6.98
CA HIS A 103 16.29 -22.32 8.01
C HIS A 103 17.50 -21.96 8.90
N TYR A 104 17.30 -21.99 10.21
CA TYR A 104 18.33 -21.72 11.21
C TYR A 104 18.68 -23.01 11.95
N VAL A 105 19.97 -23.34 12.01
CA VAL A 105 20.51 -24.49 12.75
C VAL A 105 21.38 -23.96 13.88
N ASN A 106 21.15 -24.44 15.10
CA ASN A 106 22.07 -24.23 16.23
C ASN A 106 23.10 -25.37 16.24
N CYS A 107 24.38 -25.04 16.21
CA CYS A 107 25.47 -26.01 16.11
C CYS A 107 26.51 -25.70 17.20
N PRO A 108 26.66 -26.54 18.24
CA PRO A 108 27.79 -26.43 19.16
C PRO A 108 29.08 -26.83 18.43
N LEU A 109 30.15 -26.08 18.65
CA LEU A 109 31.47 -26.33 18.06
C LEU A 109 32.54 -26.27 19.13
N ASP A 110 33.50 -27.19 19.06
CA ASP A 110 34.67 -27.20 19.94
C ASP A 110 35.52 -25.93 19.78
N TYR A 111 36.25 -25.58 20.84
CA TYR A 111 37.07 -24.37 20.88
C TYR A 111 38.07 -24.29 19.70
N ASP A 112 38.76 -25.38 19.37
CA ASP A 112 39.75 -25.41 18.29
C ASP A 112 39.11 -25.32 16.90
N THR A 113 37.92 -25.90 16.73
CA THR A 113 37.15 -25.82 15.49
C THR A 113 36.60 -24.41 15.29
N LYS A 114 36.06 -23.78 16.34
CA LYS A 114 35.65 -22.38 16.35
C LYS A 114 36.83 -21.43 16.08
N THR A 115 38.00 -21.69 16.67
CA THR A 115 39.23 -20.91 16.47
C THR A 115 39.73 -21.01 15.03
N ARG A 116 39.77 -22.21 14.44
CA ARG A 116 40.12 -22.41 13.02
C ARG A 116 39.13 -21.70 12.09
N LEU A 117 37.83 -21.79 12.36
CA LEU A 117 36.78 -21.11 11.60
C LEU A 117 36.87 -19.57 11.72
N GLN A 118 37.23 -19.04 12.89
CA GLN A 118 37.45 -17.61 13.10
C GLN A 118 38.71 -17.13 12.36
N LYS A 119 39.80 -17.92 12.38
CA LYS A 119 41.01 -17.62 11.62
C LYS A 119 40.71 -17.56 10.11
N ALA A 120 40.06 -18.59 9.56
CA ALA A 120 39.67 -18.63 8.15
C ALA A 120 38.72 -17.47 7.75
N ALA A 121 37.83 -17.05 8.66
CA ALA A 121 36.94 -15.90 8.45
C ALA A 121 37.70 -14.57 8.35
N LEU A 122 38.78 -14.40 9.13
CA LEU A 122 39.67 -13.23 9.05
C LEU A 122 40.57 -13.27 7.81
N GLU A 123 41.15 -14.42 7.48
CA GLU A 123 42.06 -14.57 6.33
C GLU A 123 41.37 -14.42 4.96
N ASN A 124 40.03 -14.54 4.91
CA ASN A 124 39.24 -14.40 3.69
C ASN A 124 38.28 -13.19 3.70
N ASP A 125 38.30 -12.35 4.74
CA ASP A 125 37.34 -11.25 4.97
C ASP A 125 35.85 -11.66 4.88
N VAL A 126 35.54 -12.92 5.20
CA VAL A 126 34.22 -13.54 5.00
C VAL A 126 33.64 -14.04 6.32
N LYS A 127 32.36 -13.75 6.56
CA LYS A 127 31.64 -14.18 7.77
C LYS A 127 31.68 -15.70 7.94
N MET A 128 31.96 -16.15 9.16
CA MET A 128 32.00 -17.58 9.56
C MET A 128 30.78 -18.39 9.08
N THR A 129 29.60 -17.79 9.01
CA THR A 129 28.37 -18.43 8.52
C THR A 129 28.40 -18.79 7.02
N VAL A 130 29.13 -18.03 6.20
CA VAL A 130 29.30 -18.31 4.77
C VAL A 130 30.28 -19.46 4.57
N ILE A 131 31.37 -19.50 5.35
CA ILE A 131 32.32 -20.63 5.35
C ILE A 131 31.62 -21.91 5.82
N MET A 132 30.84 -21.86 6.90
CA MET A 132 30.04 -23.00 7.36
C MET A 132 29.04 -23.46 6.30
N LYS A 133 28.35 -22.53 5.60
CA LYS A 133 27.47 -22.91 4.48
C LYS A 133 28.24 -23.57 3.36
N ALA A 134 29.36 -23.01 2.92
CA ALA A 134 30.18 -23.58 1.84
C ALA A 134 30.70 -24.97 2.18
N ALA A 135 31.15 -25.19 3.42
CA ALA A 135 31.60 -26.49 3.91
C ALA A 135 30.47 -27.54 3.95
N ILE A 136 29.25 -27.15 4.36
CA ILE A 136 28.07 -28.03 4.34
C ILE A 136 27.62 -28.30 2.89
N ASP A 137 27.50 -27.25 2.07
CA ASP A 137 27.15 -27.33 0.64
C ASP A 137 28.15 -28.20 -0.14
N GLN A 138 29.43 -28.25 0.26
CA GLN A 138 30.44 -29.15 -0.29
C GLN A 138 30.25 -30.56 0.25
N PHE A 139 30.23 -30.75 1.58
CA PHE A 139 30.11 -32.08 2.19
C PHE A 139 28.87 -32.85 1.70
N LEU A 140 27.75 -32.17 1.50
CA LEU A 140 26.54 -32.79 0.93
C LEU A 140 26.77 -33.27 -0.51
N LYS A 141 27.31 -32.43 -1.39
CA LYS A 141 27.62 -32.80 -2.80
C LYS A 141 28.63 -33.93 -2.90
N ASP A 142 29.71 -33.86 -2.11
CA ASP A 142 30.80 -34.84 -2.13
C ASP A 142 30.32 -36.23 -1.65
N ASN A 143 29.19 -36.30 -0.92
CA ASN A 143 28.52 -37.54 -0.50
C ASN A 143 27.22 -37.85 -1.29
N GLY A 144 26.81 -37.02 -2.25
CA GLY A 144 25.62 -37.24 -3.09
C GLY A 144 24.25 -36.95 -2.44
N TYR A 145 24.20 -36.05 -1.45
CA TYR A 145 22.97 -35.56 -0.79
C TYR A 145 22.38 -34.29 -1.45
#